data_AF-A0A2E5B9D6-F1
#
_entry.id   AF-A0A2E5B9D6-F1
#
_cell.length_a   1.000
_cell.length_b   1.000
_cell.length_c   1.000
_cell.angle_alpha   90.00
_cell.angle_beta   90.00
_cell.angle_gamma   90.00
#
_symmetry.space_group_name_H-M   'P 1'
#
loop_
_entity.id
_entity.type
_entity.pdbx_description
1 polymer ?
#
loop_
_entity_poly.entity_id
_entity_poly.type
_entity_poly.pdbx_seq_one_letter_code
_entity_poly.pdbx_strand_id
1 'polypeptide(L)'
;MRFHSIPVIGQFYTKKEVDKLIKDAVDEARRIDEESMAKHNRDATVISMILGFTTLALFVDGLLRLLGITPPFMDIDINIIDNIVEKVESDIVPLIQRVPRI
;
A
#
# COMPACT_ATOMS: atom_id res chain seq x y z
N MET A 1 -38.59 29.82 33.19
CA MET A 1 -38.51 30.89 32.17
C MET A 1 -37.13 30.78 31.52
N ARG A 2 -37.02 30.50 30.21
CA ARG A 2 -35.71 30.54 29.53
C ARG A 2 -35.35 32.01 29.34
N PHE A 3 -34.22 32.45 29.88
CA PHE A 3 -33.78 33.84 29.79
C PHE A 3 -33.61 34.30 28.33
N HIS A 4 -33.40 33.36 27.38
CA HIS A 4 -33.24 33.56 25.94
C HIS A 4 -34.39 34.23 25.16
N SER A 5 -35.51 34.61 25.80
CA SER A 5 -36.67 35.23 25.12
C SER A 5 -36.85 36.72 25.42
N ILE A 6 -35.95 37.34 26.21
CA ILE A 6 -36.05 38.75 26.60
C ILE A 6 -35.08 39.59 25.77
N PRO A 7 -35.54 40.60 24.99
CA PRO A 7 -34.64 41.49 24.27
C PRO A 7 -33.71 42.19 25.26
N VAL A 8 -32.41 42.24 24.96
CA VAL A 8 -31.31 42.88 25.73
C VAL A 8 -30.74 42.09 26.92
N ILE A 9 -31.51 41.30 27.69
CA ILE A 9 -30.99 40.56 28.86
C ILE A 9 -30.88 39.05 28.61
N GLY A 10 -31.49 38.54 27.53
CA GLY A 10 -31.59 37.10 27.24
C GLY A 10 -30.43 36.46 26.48
N GLN A 11 -29.38 37.19 26.14
CA GLN A 11 -28.32 36.69 25.23
C GLN A 11 -27.19 35.93 25.95
N PHE A 12 -27.38 35.54 27.23
CA PHE A 12 -26.31 34.96 28.05
C PHE A 12 -26.63 33.53 28.46
N TYR A 13 -25.72 32.62 28.12
CA TYR A 13 -25.74 31.24 28.59
C TYR A 13 -25.18 31.16 30.01
N THR A 14 -25.79 30.33 30.86
CA THR A 14 -25.19 29.94 32.14
C THR A 14 -23.98 29.05 31.91
N LYS A 15 -23.03 29.01 32.85
CA LYS A 15 -21.87 28.10 32.76
C LYS A 15 -22.28 26.65 32.47
N LYS A 16 -23.34 26.16 33.12
CA LYS A 16 -23.87 24.80 32.90
C LYS A 16 -24.40 24.59 31.48
N GLU A 17 -25.03 25.61 30.88
CA GLU A 17 -25.50 25.54 29.49
C GLU A 17 -24.31 25.59 28.51
N VAL A 18 -23.32 26.44 28.76
CA VAL A 18 -22.08 26.48 27.97
C VAL A 18 -21.34 25.15 28.04
N ASP A 19 -21.16 24.60 29.25
CA ASP A 19 -20.48 23.32 29.46
C ASP A 19 -21.21 22.17 28.73
N LYS A 20 -22.55 22.20 28.73
CA LYS A 20 -23.35 21.22 27.98
C LYS A 20 -23.16 21.39 26.47
N LEU A 21 -23.20 22.62 25.95
CA LEU A 21 -22.99 22.89 24.52
C LEU A 21 -21.59 22.45 24.06
N ILE A 22 -20.56 22.72 24.87
CA ILE A 22 -19.19 22.30 24.59
C ILE A 22 -19.12 20.77 24.57
N LYS A 23 -19.71 20.10 25.56
CA LYS A 23 -19.72 18.64 25.61
C LYS A 23 -20.41 18.05 24.37
N ASP A 24 -21.60 18.53 24.03
CA ASP A 24 -22.36 18.05 22.88
C ASP A 24 -21.56 18.25 21.57
N ALA A 25 -20.85 19.37 21.42
CA ALA A 25 -19.99 19.63 20.27
C ALA A 25 -18.77 18.72 20.19
N VAL A 26 -18.12 18.43 21.32
CA VAL A 26 -16.95 17.54 21.38
C VAL A 26 -17.36 16.09 21.12
N ASP A 27 -18.48 15.65 21.70
CA ASP A 27 -19.03 14.31 21.49
C ASP A 27 -19.38 14.10 20.00
N GLU A 28 -19.98 15.11 19.35
CA GLU A 28 -20.29 15.07 17.93
C GLU A 28 -19.03 15.06 17.05
N ALA A 29 -18.04 15.90 17.37
CA ALA A 29 -16.77 15.92 16.65
C ALA A 29 -16.06 14.56 16.73
N ARG A 30 -16.08 13.91 17.90
CA ARG A 30 -15.49 12.59 18.11
C ARG A 30 -16.19 11.51 17.28
N ARG A 31 -17.52 11.54 17.24
CA ARG A 31 -18.32 10.60 16.43
C ARG A 31 -17.98 10.70 14.95
N ILE A 32 -17.90 11.93 14.42
CA ILE A 32 -17.55 12.18 13.02
C ILE A 32 -16.13 11.69 12.72
N ASP A 33 -15.19 11.95 13.63
CA ASP A 33 -13.80 11.53 13.45
C ASP A 33 -13.67 10.00 13.43
N GLU A 34 -14.34 9.29 14.35
CA GLU A 34 -14.37 7.83 14.40
C GLU A 34 -14.92 7.20 13.10
N GLU A 35 -16.03 7.74 12.58
CA GLU A 35 -16.62 7.28 11.30
C GLU A 35 -15.69 7.57 10.11
N SER A 36 -15.06 8.75 10.09
CA SER A 36 -14.11 9.14 9.04
C SER A 36 -12.85 8.27 9.05
N MET A 37 -12.30 7.99 10.24
CA MET A 37 -11.13 7.13 10.41
C MET A 37 -11.42 5.68 10.00
N ALA A 38 -12.61 5.17 10.30
CA ALA A 38 -13.02 3.84 9.87
C ALA A 38 -13.03 3.73 8.33
N LYS A 39 -13.55 4.75 7.64
CA LYS A 39 -13.52 4.82 6.18
C LYS A 39 -12.11 4.92 5.63
N HIS A 40 -11.29 5.81 6.18
CA HIS A 40 -9.90 6.02 5.73
C HIS A 40 -9.08 4.72 5.82
N ASN A 41 -9.23 3.94 6.90
CA ASN A 41 -8.54 2.66 7.05
C ASN A 41 -8.97 1.61 6.00
N ARG A 42 -10.26 1.62 5.61
CA ARG A 42 -10.73 0.76 4.51
C ARG A 42 -10.13 1.16 3.18
N ASP A 43 -10.14 2.45 2.87
CA ASP A 43 -9.59 2.98 1.62
C ASP A 43 -8.09 2.71 1.52
N ALA A 44 -7.34 2.96 2.62
CA ALA A 44 -5.92 2.66 2.71
C ALA A 44 -5.62 1.17 2.49
N THR A 45 -6.44 0.28 3.05
CA THR A 45 -6.30 -1.17 2.87
C THR A 45 -6.46 -1.55 1.39
N VAL A 46 -7.48 -1.03 0.71
CA VAL A 46 -7.72 -1.31 -0.72
C VAL A 46 -6.58 -0.79 -1.59
N ILE A 47 -6.13 0.44 -1.34
CA ILE A 47 -5.00 1.03 -2.06
C ILE A 47 -3.73 0.20 -1.86
N SER A 48 -3.45 -0.22 -0.62
CA SER A 48 -2.27 -1.04 -0.32
C SER A 48 -2.31 -2.41 -1.03
N MET A 49 -3.49 -3.01 -1.16
CA MET A 49 -3.67 -4.27 -1.88
C MET A 49 -3.38 -4.10 -3.37
N ILE A 50 -3.92 -3.05 -4.00
CA ILE A 50 -3.68 -2.75 -5.43
C ILE A 50 -2.19 -2.48 -5.67
N LEU A 51 -1.57 -1.67 -4.82
CA LEU A 51 -0.14 -1.38 -4.93
C LEU A 51 0.70 -2.65 -4.77
N GLY A 52 0.39 -3.48 -3.77
CA GLY A 52 1.06 -4.76 -3.55
C GLY A 52 0.99 -5.70 -4.75
N PHE A 53 -0.19 -5.86 -5.34
CA PHE A 53 -0.36 -6.65 -6.56
C PHE A 53 0.37 -6.05 -7.77
N THR A 54 0.36 -4.72 -7.90
CA THR A 54 1.07 -4.02 -8.99
C THR A 54 2.58 -4.24 -8.88
N THR A 55 3.16 -4.09 -7.68
CA THR A 55 4.58 -4.35 -7.44
C THR A 55 4.93 -5.82 -7.69
N LEU A 56 4.08 -6.75 -7.26
CA LEU A 56 4.30 -8.18 -7.51
C LEU A 56 4.26 -8.50 -9.01
N ALA A 57 3.30 -7.95 -9.75
CA ALA A 57 3.20 -8.14 -11.20
C ALA A 57 4.44 -7.62 -11.93
N LEU A 58 4.91 -6.41 -11.59
CA LEU A 58 6.13 -5.84 -12.15
C LEU A 58 7.37 -6.66 -11.77
N PHE A 59 7.43 -7.19 -10.56
CA PHE A 59 8.52 -8.06 -10.12
C PHE A 59 8.56 -9.38 -10.91
N VAL A 60 7.40 -10.02 -11.09
CA VAL A 60 7.29 -11.26 -11.87
C VAL A 60 7.62 -11.00 -13.35
N ASP A 61 7.18 -9.88 -13.94
CA ASP A 61 7.57 -9.48 -15.29
C ASP A 61 9.09 -9.36 -15.43
N GLY A 62 9.75 -8.69 -14.49
CA GLY A 62 11.20 -8.58 -14.43
C GLY A 62 11.91 -9.93 -14.27
N LEU A 63 11.39 -10.82 -13.43
CA LEU A 63 11.94 -12.17 -13.23
C LEU A 63 11.80 -13.01 -14.51
N LEU A 64 10.64 -13.01 -15.16
CA LEU A 64 10.41 -13.75 -16.40
C LEU A 64 11.31 -13.27 -17.54
N ARG A 65 11.59 -11.95 -17.59
CA ARG A 65 12.53 -11.36 -18.54
C ARG A 65 13.96 -11.79 -18.29
N LEU A 66 14.39 -11.85 -17.03
CA LEU A 66 15.72 -12.37 -16.65
C LEU A 66 15.89 -13.83 -17.04
N LEU A 67 14.82 -14.63 -16.90
CA LEU A 67 14.78 -16.04 -17.30
C LEU A 67 14.66 -16.26 -18.82
N GLY A 68 14.59 -15.20 -19.64
CA GLY A 68 14.47 -15.32 -21.10
C GLY A 68 13.11 -15.82 -21.61
N ILE A 69 12.10 -15.95 -20.74
CA ILE A 69 10.74 -16.39 -21.14
C ILE A 69 9.99 -15.26 -21.85
N THR A 70 10.16 -14.02 -21.37
CA THR A 70 9.53 -12.82 -21.94
C THR A 70 10.56 -12.03 -22.75
N PRO A 71 10.22 -11.56 -23.98
CA PRO A 71 11.15 -10.79 -24.82
C PRO A 71 11.61 -9.48 -24.15
N PRO A 72 12.80 -8.97 -24.53
CA PRO A 72 13.32 -7.71 -23.98
C PRO A 72 12.40 -6.55 -24.34
N PHE A 73 12.31 -5.57 -23.42
CA PHE A 73 11.50 -4.36 -23.60
C PHE A 73 12.40 -3.14 -23.44
N MET A 74 12.24 -2.15 -24.32
CA MET A 74 13.11 -0.96 -24.43
C MET A 74 14.60 -1.31 -24.62
N ASP A 75 14.92 -2.34 -25.42
CA ASP A 75 16.30 -2.77 -25.72
C ASP A 75 17.15 -3.14 -24.49
N ILE A 76 16.52 -3.35 -23.32
CA ILE A 76 17.20 -3.85 -22.12
C ILE A 76 17.07 -5.37 -22.11
N ASP A 77 18.09 -6.04 -22.60
CA ASP A 77 18.26 -7.49 -22.50
C ASP A 77 19.04 -7.83 -21.23
N ILE A 78 18.35 -8.47 -20.27
CA ILE A 78 18.91 -8.94 -19.00
C ILE A 78 18.86 -10.47 -18.94
N ASN A 79 18.72 -11.15 -20.08
CA ASN A 79 18.70 -12.59 -20.11
C ASN A 79 20.07 -13.15 -19.69
N ILE A 80 20.11 -13.84 -18.55
CA ILE A 80 21.33 -14.44 -17.99
C ILE A 80 21.40 -15.95 -18.32
N ILE A 81 20.28 -16.57 -18.70
CA ILE A 81 20.18 -18.02 -18.94
C ILE A 81 21.14 -18.43 -20.05
N ASP A 82 21.12 -17.73 -21.19
CA ASP A 82 21.96 -18.08 -22.34
C ASP A 82 23.45 -18.00 -21.98
N ASN A 83 23.84 -16.95 -21.25
CA ASN A 83 25.21 -16.77 -20.75
C ASN A 83 25.66 -17.87 -19.77
N ILE A 84 24.74 -18.39 -18.95
CA ILE A 84 25.02 -19.51 -18.05
C ILE A 84 25.17 -20.81 -18.83
N VAL A 85 24.26 -21.08 -19.79
CA VAL A 85 24.28 -22.29 -20.62
C VAL A 85 25.60 -22.39 -21.37
N GLU A 86 26.04 -21.31 -22.05
CA GLU A 86 27.32 -21.29 -22.76
C GLU A 86 28.51 -21.61 -21.84
N LYS A 87 28.56 -21.01 -20.64
CA LYS A 87 29.64 -21.29 -19.68
C LYS A 87 29.62 -22.71 -19.14
N VAL A 88 28.43 -23.28 -18.91
CA VAL A 88 28.31 -24.68 -18.48
C VAL A 88 28.78 -25.63 -19.58
N GLU A 89 28.40 -25.36 -20.83
CA GLU A 89 28.85 -26.14 -21.99
C GLU A 89 30.35 -26.03 -22.22
N SER A 90 30.95 -24.84 -22.10
CA SER A 90 32.38 -24.65 -22.31
C SER A 90 33.24 -25.24 -21.19
N ASP A 91 32.83 -25.03 -19.93
CA ASP A 91 33.72 -25.24 -18.79
C ASP A 91 33.44 -26.56 -18.06
N ILE A 92 32.18 -26.98 -17.96
CA ILE A 92 31.77 -28.11 -17.12
C ILE A 92 31.61 -29.40 -17.93
N VAL A 93 30.99 -29.35 -19.12
CA VAL A 93 30.75 -30.55 -19.95
C VAL A 93 32.04 -31.31 -20.29
N PRO A 94 33.16 -30.65 -20.67
CA PRO A 94 34.41 -31.35 -20.94
C PRO A 94 35.01 -32.02 -19.71
N LEU A 95 34.79 -31.44 -18.52
CA LEU A 95 35.27 -32.03 -17.26
C LEU A 95 34.50 -33.31 -16.94
N ILE A 96 33.18 -33.32 -17.14
CA ILE A 96 32.35 -34.54 -16.94
C ILE A 96 32.76 -35.64 -17.92
N GLN A 97 33.02 -35.32 -19.19
CA GLN A 97 33.44 -36.31 -20.18
C GLN A 97 34.81 -36.94 -19.88
N ARG A 98 35.67 -36.23 -19.14
CA ARG A 98 36.99 -36.74 -18.70
C ARG A 98 36.91 -37.61 -17.45
N VAL A 99 35.77 -37.66 -16.75
CA VAL A 99 35.59 -38.56 -15.62
C VAL A 99 35.44 -39.98 -16.15
N PRO A 100 36.33 -40.92 -15.77
CA PRO A 100 36.18 -42.31 -16.18
C PRO A 100 34.89 -42.86 -15.57
N ARG A 101 33.97 -43.34 -16.43
CA ARG A 101 32.78 -44.06 -15.98
C ARG A 101 33.23 -45.36 -15.32
N ILE A 102 32.99 -45.47 -14.02
CA ILE A 102 33.03 -46.71 -13.23
C ILE A 102 31.84 -47.60 -13.59
#